data_AF-A0A412IS25-F1
#
_entry.id   AF-A0A412IS25-F1
#
_cell.length_a   1.000
_cell.length_b   1.000
_cell.length_c   1.000
_cell.angle_alpha   90.00
_cell.angle_beta   90.00
_cell.angle_gamma   90.00
#
_symmetry.space_group_name_H-M   'P 1'
#
loop_
_entity.id
_entity.type
_entity.pdbx_description
1 polymer ?
#
loop_
_entity_poly.entity_id
_entity_poly.type
_entity_poly.pdbx_seq_one_letter_code
_entity_poly.pdbx_strand_id
1 'polypeptide(L)'
;MYTVRFQLELSGSEKRFLSKSFFYANQMHNQLVRYATNRLNALFHDKEYVGARKAYGEAEYSKKKGSELSASEKKKKKELSNIMCIKQKEYDLTKTSLCKFVSKEQKKYKNYINSHQAQAEAEAVYNGVEKVLFEDGRHLHYRRYNSFDCIKQKCAATGVRLSRWDTICFMKHYYKVRVPKNEYIQNIISSVDLKEDVV
;
A
#
# COMPACT_ATOMS: atom_id res chain seq x y z
N MET A 1 -5.60 -9.05 -19.49
CA MET A 1 -4.59 -8.00 -19.18
C MET A 1 -3.23 -8.55 -19.55
N TYR A 2 -2.53 -7.93 -20.51
CA TYR A 2 -1.17 -8.35 -20.88
C TYR A 2 -0.16 -7.56 -20.04
N THR A 3 0.88 -8.22 -19.54
CA THR A 3 1.98 -7.57 -18.81
C THR A 3 3.26 -7.67 -19.63
N VAL A 4 3.86 -6.53 -19.93
CA VAL A 4 5.14 -6.44 -20.63
C VAL A 4 6.26 -6.32 -19.60
N ARG A 5 7.35 -7.07 -19.79
CA ARG A 5 8.53 -7.00 -18.92
C ARG A 5 9.72 -6.50 -19.74
N PHE A 6 10.34 -5.44 -19.25
CA PHE A 6 11.56 -4.88 -19.82
C PHE A 6 12.76 -5.31 -18.98
N GLN A 7 13.76 -5.91 -19.61
CA GLN A 7 14.98 -6.31 -18.91
C GLN A 7 15.88 -5.08 -18.75
N LEU A 8 16.30 -4.79 -17.52
CA LEU A 8 17.21 -3.67 -17.24
C LEU A 8 18.65 -4.03 -17.59
N GLU A 9 19.35 -3.13 -18.27
CA GLU A 9 20.79 -3.21 -18.52
C GLU A 9 21.49 -2.26 -17.53
N LEU A 10 21.97 -2.82 -16.41
CA LEU A 10 22.46 -2.06 -15.26
C LEU A 10 23.98 -2.11 -15.14
N SER A 11 24.60 -0.96 -14.98
CA SER A 11 25.95 -0.79 -14.45
C SER A 11 26.02 -1.12 -12.95
N GLY A 12 27.25 -1.25 -12.41
CA GLY A 12 27.47 -1.54 -10.99
C GLY A 12 26.90 -0.48 -10.04
N SER A 13 26.95 0.79 -10.41
CA SER A 13 26.41 1.91 -9.63
C SER A 13 24.87 1.92 -9.64
N GLU A 14 24.25 1.70 -10.80
CA GLU A 14 22.79 1.61 -10.95
C GLU A 14 22.21 0.42 -10.18
N LYS A 15 22.86 -0.76 -10.26
CA LYS A 15 22.48 -1.93 -9.47
C LYS A 15 22.53 -1.63 -7.97
N ARG A 16 23.57 -0.91 -7.51
CA ARG A 16 23.69 -0.49 -6.11
C ARG A 16 22.59 0.48 -5.70
N PHE A 17 22.24 1.44 -6.55
CA PHE A 17 21.16 2.38 -6.28
C PHE A 17 19.81 1.66 -6.15
N LEU A 18 19.45 0.84 -7.14
CA LEU A 18 18.19 0.07 -7.11
C LEU A 18 18.13 -0.84 -5.89
N SER A 19 19.22 -1.55 -5.57
CA SER A 19 19.29 -2.41 -4.38
C SER A 19 19.00 -1.62 -3.10
N LYS A 20 19.52 -0.40 -2.97
CA LYS A 20 19.22 0.49 -1.85
C LYS A 20 17.75 0.94 -1.84
N SER A 21 17.16 1.26 -3.00
CA SER A 21 15.74 1.58 -3.09
C SER A 21 14.85 0.44 -2.59
N PHE A 22 15.08 -0.79 -3.05
CA PHE A 22 14.35 -1.97 -2.58
C PHE A 22 14.55 -2.22 -1.08
N PHE A 23 15.78 -2.09 -0.59
CA PHE A 23 16.10 -2.19 0.83
C PHE A 23 15.30 -1.19 1.68
N TYR A 24 15.31 0.09 1.32
CA TYR A 24 14.61 1.12 2.10
C TYR A 24 13.10 0.99 1.99
N ALA A 25 12.57 0.57 0.85
CA ALA A 25 11.15 0.25 0.71
C ALA A 25 10.74 -0.89 1.66
N ASN A 26 11.53 -1.97 1.71
CA ASN A 26 11.29 -3.07 2.64
C ASN A 26 11.40 -2.65 4.11
N GLN A 27 12.41 -1.84 4.44
CA GLN A 27 12.59 -1.31 5.79
C GLN A 27 11.38 -0.47 6.22
N MET A 28 10.89 0.42 5.36
CA MET A 28 9.68 1.21 5.63
C MET A 28 8.44 0.33 5.78
N HIS A 29 8.25 -0.69 4.94
CA HIS A 29 7.16 -1.65 5.07
C HIS A 29 7.18 -2.31 6.45
N ASN A 30 8.33 -2.84 6.88
CA ASN A 30 8.44 -3.51 8.17
C ASN A 30 8.27 -2.56 9.36
N GLN A 31 8.68 -1.29 9.23
CA GLN A 31 8.39 -0.26 10.22
C GLN A 31 6.90 0.04 10.32
N LEU A 32 6.19 0.12 9.19
CA LEU A 32 4.74 0.27 9.14
C LEU A 32 4.01 -0.91 9.77
N VAL A 33 4.41 -2.15 9.43
CA VAL A 33 3.86 -3.38 10.02
C VAL A 33 4.05 -3.38 11.53
N ARG A 34 5.24 -3.05 12.02
CA ARG A 34 5.50 -2.94 13.46
C ARG A 34 4.61 -1.88 14.12
N TYR A 35 4.55 -0.69 13.53
CA TYR A 35 3.73 0.40 14.05
C TYR A 35 2.24 0.00 14.13
N ALA A 36 1.68 -0.50 13.03
CA ALA A 36 0.29 -0.91 12.96
C ALA A 36 -0.02 -2.10 13.88
N THR A 37 0.89 -3.07 14.00
CA THR A 37 0.72 -4.21 14.92
C THR A 37 0.65 -3.74 16.38
N ASN A 38 1.54 -2.83 16.78
CA ASN A 38 1.50 -2.28 18.14
C ASN A 38 0.20 -1.51 18.41
N ARG A 39 -0.29 -0.74 17.43
CA ARG A 39 -1.57 -0.03 17.54
C ARG A 39 -2.77 -0.97 17.60
N LEU A 40 -2.78 -2.03 16.79
CA LEU A 40 -3.81 -3.08 16.83
C LEU A 40 -3.83 -3.79 18.17
N ASN A 41 -2.65 -4.17 18.69
CA ASN A 41 -2.54 -4.79 20.00
C ASN A 41 -3.10 -3.87 21.09
N ALA A 42 -2.77 -2.57 21.07
CA ALA A 42 -3.31 -1.62 22.04
C ALA A 42 -4.84 -1.46 21.91
N LEU A 43 -5.37 -1.37 20.69
CA LEU A 43 -6.82 -1.31 20.43
C LEU A 43 -7.54 -2.56 20.97
N PHE A 44 -6.96 -3.75 20.82
CA PHE A 44 -7.56 -5.00 21.32
C PHE A 44 -7.46 -5.18 22.83
N HIS A 45 -6.72 -4.33 23.54
CA HIS A 45 -6.75 -4.26 25.00
C HIS A 45 -7.68 -3.15 25.53
N ASP A 46 -8.22 -2.31 24.63
CA ASP A 46 -9.18 -1.26 24.99
C ASP A 46 -10.55 -1.86 25.34
N LYS A 47 -10.98 -1.67 26.59
CA LYS A 47 -12.22 -2.27 27.11
C LYS A 47 -13.46 -1.77 26.38
N GLU A 48 -13.48 -0.49 25.98
CA GLU A 48 -14.64 0.10 25.29
C GLU A 48 -14.73 -0.46 23.86
N TYR A 49 -13.61 -0.55 23.16
CA TYR A 49 -13.57 -1.17 21.83
C TYR A 49 -13.96 -2.64 21.88
N VAL A 50 -13.37 -3.42 22.78
CA VAL A 50 -13.65 -4.86 22.91
C VAL A 50 -15.10 -5.09 23.33
N GLY A 51 -15.62 -4.30 24.28
CA GLY A 51 -17.02 -4.35 24.68
C GLY A 51 -17.97 -4.05 23.52
N ALA A 52 -17.70 -2.98 22.76
CA ALA A 52 -18.51 -2.62 21.60
C ALA A 52 -18.46 -3.69 20.50
N ARG A 53 -17.27 -4.25 20.21
CA ARG A 53 -17.08 -5.33 19.24
C ARG A 53 -17.81 -6.61 19.65
N LYS A 54 -17.74 -6.97 20.94
CA LYS A 54 -18.43 -8.15 21.49
C LYS A 54 -19.95 -7.99 21.38
N ALA A 55 -20.50 -6.86 21.84
CA ALA A 55 -21.93 -6.58 21.75
C ALA A 55 -22.42 -6.55 20.29
N TYR A 56 -21.60 -6.03 19.37
CA TYR A 56 -21.92 -6.02 17.93
C TYR A 56 -21.98 -7.45 17.36
N GLY A 57 -21.06 -8.32 17.78
CA GLY A 57 -21.01 -9.73 17.38
C GLY A 57 -22.14 -10.57 17.97
N GLU A 58 -22.41 -10.44 19.27
CA GLU A 58 -23.50 -11.14 19.98
C GLU A 58 -24.88 -10.84 19.38
N ALA A 59 -25.08 -9.62 18.86
CA ALA A 59 -26.31 -9.22 18.18
C ALA A 59 -26.39 -9.68 16.71
N GLU A 60 -25.36 -10.36 16.20
CA GLU A 60 -25.19 -10.84 14.82
C GLU A 60 -25.45 -9.75 13.75
N TYR A 61 -25.10 -8.50 14.05
CA TYR A 61 -25.37 -7.37 13.17
C TYR A 61 -24.65 -7.43 11.81
N SER A 62 -23.64 -8.28 11.66
CA SER A 62 -22.96 -8.58 10.39
C SER A 62 -23.78 -9.48 9.46
N LYS A 63 -24.64 -10.34 10.00
CA LYS A 63 -25.45 -11.30 9.22
C LYS A 63 -26.83 -10.76 8.87
N LYS A 64 -27.39 -9.90 9.71
CA LYS A 64 -28.73 -9.30 9.52
C LYS A 64 -28.75 -8.23 8.42
N LYS A 65 -29.69 -8.32 7.48
CA LYS A 65 -29.94 -7.26 6.50
C LYS A 65 -30.62 -6.05 7.18
N GLY A 66 -30.41 -4.86 6.63
CA GLY A 66 -30.96 -3.62 7.21
C GLY A 66 -32.50 -3.58 7.28
N SER A 67 -33.20 -4.37 6.46
CA SER A 67 -34.66 -4.54 6.50
C SER A 67 -35.15 -5.40 7.65
N GLU A 68 -34.30 -6.28 8.20
CA GLU A 68 -34.64 -7.23 9.27
C GLU A 68 -34.45 -6.63 10.67
N LEU A 69 -33.85 -5.44 10.75
CA LEU A 69 -33.58 -4.76 12.02
C LEU A 69 -34.71 -3.81 12.39
N SER A 70 -35.17 -3.92 13.63
CA SER A 70 -36.04 -2.92 14.25
C SER A 70 -35.38 -1.55 14.34
N ALA A 71 -36.17 -0.48 14.53
CA ALA A 71 -35.64 0.88 14.66
C ALA A 71 -34.64 1.01 15.84
N SER A 72 -34.90 0.31 16.95
CA SER A 72 -34.02 0.28 18.11
C SER A 72 -32.70 -0.46 17.84
N GLU A 73 -32.74 -1.59 17.13
CA GLU A 73 -31.54 -2.32 16.71
C GLU A 73 -30.67 -1.52 15.73
N LYS A 74 -31.29 -0.81 14.77
CA LYS A 74 -30.57 0.11 13.87
C LYS A 74 -29.81 1.18 14.63
N LYS A 75 -30.46 1.76 15.66
CA LYS A 75 -29.84 2.77 16.53
C LYS A 75 -28.65 2.20 17.29
N LYS A 76 -28.81 1.05 17.95
CA LYS A 76 -27.73 0.35 18.68
C LYS A 76 -26.57 -0.05 17.77
N LYS A 77 -26.85 -0.61 16.58
CA LYS A 77 -25.84 -0.95 15.57
C LYS A 77 -25.00 0.27 15.19
N LYS A 78 -25.64 1.43 14.99
CA LYS A 78 -24.96 2.69 14.66
C LYS A 78 -24.11 3.20 15.83
N GLU A 79 -24.62 3.16 17.05
CA GLU A 79 -23.89 3.56 18.26
C GLU A 79 -22.63 2.72 18.46
N LEU A 80 -22.73 1.38 18.42
CA LEU A 80 -21.59 0.48 18.53
C LEU A 80 -20.57 0.69 17.42
N SER A 81 -21.04 0.84 16.17
CA SER A 81 -20.16 1.13 15.03
C SER A 81 -19.43 2.46 15.19
N ASN A 82 -20.08 3.47 15.77
CA ASN A 82 -19.47 4.76 16.02
C ASN A 82 -18.38 4.67 17.09
N ILE A 83 -18.64 3.95 18.19
CA ILE A 83 -17.62 3.71 19.23
C ILE A 83 -16.40 3.03 18.62
N MET A 84 -16.59 1.96 17.85
CA MET A 84 -15.49 1.25 17.19
C MET A 84 -14.71 2.16 16.23
N CYS A 85 -15.40 2.99 15.43
CA CYS A 85 -14.78 3.93 14.50
C CYS A 85 -13.98 5.04 15.22
N ILE A 86 -14.51 5.58 16.32
CA ILE A 86 -13.82 6.58 17.15
C ILE A 86 -12.54 5.96 17.73
N LYS A 87 -12.64 4.77 18.32
CA LYS A 87 -11.46 4.07 18.87
C LYS A 87 -10.42 3.78 17.80
N GLN A 88 -10.80 3.28 16.62
CA GLN A 88 -9.86 3.09 15.52
C GLN A 88 -9.12 4.38 15.13
N LYS A 89 -9.79 5.55 15.19
CA LYS A 89 -9.15 6.86 14.97
C LYS A 89 -8.22 7.24 16.11
N GLU A 90 -8.62 7.05 17.37
CA GLU A 90 -7.80 7.33 18.57
C GLU A 90 -6.48 6.54 18.56
N TYR A 91 -6.51 5.29 18.11
CA TYR A 91 -5.33 4.44 18.00
C TYR A 91 -4.56 4.60 16.67
N ASP A 92 -4.83 5.65 15.88
CA ASP A 92 -4.17 5.91 14.60
C ASP A 92 -4.27 4.75 13.59
N LEU A 93 -5.37 3.99 13.60
CA LEU A 93 -5.61 2.86 12.69
C LEU A 93 -6.48 3.25 11.48
N THR A 94 -6.13 4.37 10.85
CA THR A 94 -6.78 4.85 9.62
C THR A 94 -5.77 4.92 8.46
N LYS A 95 -6.26 4.81 7.22
CA LYS A 95 -5.42 5.01 6.03
C LYS A 95 -4.61 6.32 6.10
N THR A 96 -5.25 7.40 6.54
CA THR A 96 -4.64 8.72 6.65
C THR A 96 -3.55 8.78 7.72
N SER A 97 -3.76 8.19 8.89
CA SER A 97 -2.75 8.18 9.97
C SER A 97 -1.53 7.35 9.59
N LEU A 98 -1.71 6.19 8.94
CA LEU A 98 -0.60 5.40 8.40
C LEU A 98 0.19 6.16 7.33
N CYS A 99 -0.49 6.86 6.42
CA CYS A 99 0.14 7.74 5.44
C CYS A 99 0.92 8.91 6.09
N LYS A 100 0.39 9.50 7.18
CA LYS A 100 1.11 10.54 7.94
C LYS A 100 2.37 9.98 8.62
N PHE A 101 2.28 8.78 9.19
CA PHE A 101 3.43 8.10 9.78
C PHE A 101 4.52 7.81 8.75
N VAL A 102 4.17 7.17 7.62
CA VAL A 102 5.17 6.83 6.59
C VAL A 102 5.78 8.08 5.95
N SER A 103 5.03 9.18 5.83
CA SER A 103 5.55 10.43 5.28
C SER A 103 6.67 11.03 6.14
N LYS A 104 6.66 10.78 7.45
CA LYS A 104 7.76 11.18 8.34
C LYS A 104 8.98 10.27 8.17
N GLU A 105 8.76 8.95 8.10
CA GLU A 105 9.85 7.97 7.92
C GLU A 105 10.51 8.08 6.54
N GLN A 106 9.72 8.29 5.48
CA GLN A 106 10.21 8.42 4.10
C GLN A 106 11.19 9.58 3.93
N LYS A 107 11.10 10.66 4.72
CA LYS A 107 12.05 11.78 4.66
C LYS A 107 13.50 11.33 4.87
N LYS A 108 13.74 10.27 5.65
CA LYS A 108 15.06 9.67 5.87
C LYS A 108 15.63 9.04 4.60
N TYR A 109 14.76 8.62 3.67
CA TYR A 109 15.11 7.86 2.47
C TYR A 109 14.62 8.54 1.19
N LYS A 110 14.41 9.87 1.22
CA LYS A 110 13.81 10.65 0.11
C LYS A 110 14.54 10.53 -1.23
N ASN A 111 15.83 10.20 -1.21
CA ASN A 111 16.63 10.02 -2.41
C ASN A 111 16.39 8.67 -3.10
N TYR A 112 15.80 7.70 -2.39
CA TYR A 112 15.63 6.33 -2.87
C TYR A 112 14.18 5.94 -3.10
N ILE A 113 13.25 6.53 -2.34
CA ILE A 113 11.82 6.28 -2.45
C ILE A 113 11.05 7.60 -2.42
N ASN A 114 10.10 7.75 -3.35
CA ASN A 114 9.20 8.90 -3.43
C ASN A 114 8.10 8.84 -2.34
N SER A 115 7.58 9.99 -1.93
CA SER A 115 6.46 10.10 -0.99
C SER A 115 5.23 9.32 -1.46
N HIS A 116 4.92 9.35 -2.75
CA HIS A 116 3.80 8.61 -3.33
C HIS A 116 3.98 7.09 -3.23
N GLN A 117 5.20 6.59 -3.43
CA GLN A 117 5.52 5.16 -3.29
C GLN A 117 5.42 4.73 -1.82
N ALA A 118 5.92 5.55 -0.90
CA ALA A 118 5.75 5.32 0.53
C ALA A 118 4.28 5.29 0.95
N GLN A 119 3.44 6.19 0.41
CA GLN A 119 2.00 6.16 0.64
C GLN A 119 1.34 4.91 0.05
N ALA A 120 1.72 4.47 -1.16
CA ALA A 120 1.21 3.23 -1.74
C ALA A 120 1.54 2.01 -0.85
N GLU A 121 2.71 2.02 -0.20
CA GLU A 121 3.09 0.98 0.74
C GLU A 121 2.29 1.07 2.05
N ALA A 122 2.04 2.26 2.58
CA ALA A 122 1.16 2.46 3.72
C ALA A 122 -0.27 2.00 3.44
N GLU A 123 -0.78 2.24 2.23
CA GLU A 123 -2.08 1.73 1.79
C GLU A 123 -2.09 0.21 1.71
N ALA A 124 -1.02 -0.42 1.21
CA ALA A 124 -0.91 -1.88 1.20
C ALA A 124 -0.92 -2.49 2.60
N VAL A 125 -0.23 -1.86 3.57
CA VAL A 125 -0.28 -2.28 4.98
C VAL A 125 -1.66 -2.04 5.59
N TYR A 126 -2.29 -0.91 5.27
CA TYR A 126 -3.63 -0.59 5.74
C TYR A 126 -4.68 -1.61 5.25
N ASN A 127 -4.58 -2.09 4.01
CA ASN A 127 -5.44 -3.18 3.54
C ASN A 127 -5.29 -4.44 4.41
N GLY A 128 -4.08 -4.72 4.93
CA GLY A 128 -3.88 -5.78 5.93
C GLY A 128 -4.54 -5.47 7.27
N VAL A 129 -4.50 -4.21 7.71
CA VAL A 129 -5.18 -3.75 8.93
C VAL A 129 -6.69 -3.90 8.80
N GLU A 130 -7.28 -3.53 7.65
CA GLU A 130 -8.70 -3.71 7.38
C GLU A 130 -9.12 -5.16 7.49
N LYS A 131 -8.31 -6.08 6.94
CA LYS A 131 -8.55 -7.52 7.09
C LYS A 131 -8.58 -7.98 8.54
N VAL A 132 -7.70 -7.42 9.39
CA VAL A 132 -7.65 -7.77 10.82
C VAL A 132 -8.84 -7.17 11.59
N LEU A 133 -9.31 -6.00 11.19
CA LEU A 133 -10.41 -5.32 11.87
C LEU A 133 -11.80 -5.83 11.45
N PHE A 134 -11.97 -6.18 10.17
CA PHE A 134 -13.28 -6.36 9.55
C PHE A 134 -13.49 -7.70 8.85
N GLU A 135 -12.41 -8.47 8.59
CA GLU A 135 -12.46 -9.77 7.92
C GLU A 135 -11.79 -10.85 8.79
N ASP A 136 -11.32 -11.93 8.16
CA ASP A 136 -10.70 -13.08 8.82
C ASP A 136 -9.19 -12.91 9.07
N GLY A 137 -8.67 -11.69 9.03
CA GLY A 137 -7.26 -11.40 9.27
C GLY A 137 -6.88 -11.60 10.73
N ARG A 138 -5.78 -12.33 11.00
CA ARG A 138 -5.26 -12.54 12.36
C ARG A 138 -4.12 -11.59 12.71
N HIS A 139 -3.11 -11.53 11.84
CA HIS A 139 -1.88 -10.78 12.10
C HIS A 139 -1.38 -10.11 10.83
N LEU A 140 -0.63 -9.01 11.02
CA LEU A 140 0.17 -8.42 9.95
C LEU A 140 1.50 -9.17 9.84
N HIS A 141 1.96 -9.39 8.61
CA HIS A 141 3.19 -10.12 8.35
C HIS A 141 4.31 -9.19 7.92
N TYR A 142 5.48 -9.35 8.54
CA TYR A 142 6.71 -8.75 8.07
C TYR A 142 7.13 -9.33 6.73
N ARG A 143 7.74 -8.50 5.89
CA ARG A 143 8.43 -8.95 4.68
C ARG A 143 9.87 -9.32 5.02
N ARG A 144 10.34 -10.41 4.42
CA ARG A 144 11.74 -10.81 4.53
C ARG A 144 12.61 -9.80 3.78
N TYR A 145 13.83 -9.63 4.26
CA TYR A 145 14.78 -8.64 3.77
C TYR A 145 14.97 -8.61 2.24
N ASN A 146 14.92 -9.78 1.59
CA ASN A 146 15.08 -9.96 0.14
C ASN A 146 13.80 -10.38 -0.59
N SER A 147 12.64 -10.37 0.08
CA SER A 147 11.36 -10.74 -0.56
C SER A 147 10.60 -9.53 -1.09
N PHE A 148 11.16 -8.33 -1.00
CA PHE A 148 10.57 -7.12 -1.56
C PHE A 148 10.99 -6.99 -3.02
N ASP A 149 10.11 -7.35 -3.92
CA ASP A 149 10.36 -7.45 -5.36
C ASP A 149 9.63 -6.38 -6.18
N CYS A 150 8.74 -5.60 -5.53
CA CYS A 150 7.93 -4.59 -6.19
C CYS A 150 7.79 -3.32 -5.35
N ILE A 151 8.23 -2.18 -5.91
CA ILE A 151 7.94 -0.84 -5.39
C ILE A 151 6.68 -0.33 -6.08
N LYS A 152 5.58 -0.26 -5.34
CA LYS A 152 4.29 0.19 -5.88
C LYS A 152 4.32 1.67 -6.21
N GLN A 153 3.64 2.02 -7.28
CA GLN A 153 3.42 3.40 -7.71
C GLN A 153 1.96 3.78 -7.44
N LYS A 154 1.74 4.97 -6.88
CA LYS A 154 0.39 5.48 -6.55
C LYS A 154 -0.31 6.13 -7.74
N CYS A 155 0.41 6.87 -8.58
CA CYS A 155 -0.12 7.47 -9.81
C CYS A 155 0.91 7.41 -10.93
N ALA A 156 0.46 7.39 -12.19
CA ALA A 156 1.29 7.22 -13.38
C ALA A 156 2.46 8.23 -13.49
N ALA A 157 2.31 9.42 -12.87
CA ALA A 157 3.33 10.46 -12.90
C ALA A 157 4.53 10.24 -11.94
N THR A 158 4.39 9.49 -10.84
CA THR A 158 5.34 9.54 -9.70
C THR A 158 6.14 8.26 -9.41
N GLY A 159 6.29 7.36 -10.38
CA GLY A 159 7.14 6.18 -10.27
C GLY A 159 7.96 5.93 -11.55
N VAL A 160 7.97 4.68 -12.03
CA VAL A 160 8.76 4.32 -13.21
C VAL A 160 8.06 4.87 -14.44
N ARG A 161 8.76 5.69 -15.21
CA ARG A 161 8.26 6.24 -16.48
C ARG A 161 9.07 5.70 -17.63
N LEU A 162 8.42 5.22 -18.68
CA LEU A 162 9.08 4.87 -19.93
C LEU A 162 9.19 6.14 -20.79
N SER A 163 10.33 6.82 -20.76
CA SER A 163 10.55 8.06 -21.50
C SER A 163 10.87 7.82 -22.98
N ARG A 164 11.48 6.68 -23.27
CA ARG A 164 11.79 6.18 -24.61
C ARG A 164 11.63 4.67 -24.57
N TRP A 165 11.43 4.04 -25.70
CA TRP A 165 11.28 2.58 -25.78
C TRP A 165 12.43 1.81 -25.12
N ASP A 166 13.64 2.37 -25.18
CA ASP A 166 14.87 1.78 -24.62
C ASP A 166 15.30 2.36 -23.27
N THR A 167 14.54 3.30 -22.69
CA THR A 167 14.97 4.06 -21.51
C THR A 167 13.81 4.33 -20.55
N ILE A 168 13.99 3.88 -19.30
CA ILE A 168 13.09 4.22 -18.19
C ILE A 168 13.71 5.27 -17.26
N CYS A 169 12.85 6.01 -16.57
CA CYS A 169 13.23 6.95 -15.52
C CYS A 169 12.64 6.48 -14.17
N PHE A 170 13.48 6.35 -13.15
CA PHE A 170 13.08 6.09 -11.76
C PHE A 170 13.91 6.93 -10.80
N MET A 171 13.25 7.64 -9.89
CA MET A 171 13.91 8.53 -8.89
C MET A 171 14.91 9.52 -9.52
N LYS A 172 14.60 10.07 -10.70
CA LYS A 172 15.47 10.96 -11.50
C LYS A 172 16.73 10.29 -12.10
N HIS A 173 16.85 8.98 -12.00
CA HIS A 173 17.87 8.20 -12.69
C HIS A 173 17.28 7.60 -13.96
N TYR A 174 18.06 7.57 -15.02
CA TYR A 174 17.71 6.92 -16.29
C TYR A 174 18.37 5.56 -16.34
N TYR A 175 17.64 4.55 -16.79
CA TYR A 175 18.12 3.18 -16.92
C TYR A 175 17.81 2.68 -18.31
N LYS A 176 18.82 2.08 -18.94
CA LYS A 176 18.64 1.42 -20.23
C LYS A 176 17.86 0.12 -20.04
N VAL A 177 16.94 -0.13 -20.94
CA VAL A 177 16.17 -1.38 -20.99
C VAL A 177 16.30 -2.06 -22.35
N ARG A 178 16.25 -3.37 -22.33
CA ARG A 178 16.11 -4.19 -23.51
C ARG A 178 14.64 -4.31 -23.88
N VAL A 179 14.32 -3.80 -25.06
CA VAL A 179 13.00 -3.92 -25.67
C VAL A 179 12.74 -5.37 -26.09
N PRO A 180 11.61 -5.97 -25.69
CA PRO A 180 11.22 -7.29 -26.17
C PRO A 180 11.06 -7.32 -27.69
N LYS A 181 11.65 -8.33 -28.35
CA LYS A 181 11.57 -8.51 -29.82
C LYS A 181 10.28 -9.20 -30.29
N ASN A 182 9.21 -9.21 -29.48
CA ASN A 182 7.98 -9.88 -29.90
C ASN A 182 7.22 -9.01 -30.92
N GLU A 183 6.48 -9.66 -31.81
CA GLU A 183 5.77 -9.00 -32.93
C GLU A 183 4.83 -7.90 -32.44
N TYR A 184 4.10 -8.15 -31.35
CA TYR A 184 3.20 -7.17 -30.75
C TYR A 184 3.90 -5.87 -30.33
N ILE A 185 5.03 -5.95 -29.62
CA ILE A 185 5.77 -4.77 -29.18
C ILE A 185 6.40 -4.04 -30.36
N GLN A 186 6.91 -4.77 -31.36
CA GLN A 186 7.45 -4.16 -32.57
C GLN A 186 6.39 -3.39 -33.36
N ASN A 187 5.18 -3.95 -33.48
CA ASN A 187 4.04 -3.27 -34.10
C ASN A 187 3.69 -1.98 -33.34
N ILE A 188 3.64 -2.01 -32.00
CA ILE A 188 3.36 -0.80 -31.20
C ILE A 188 4.47 0.24 -31.36
N ILE A 189 5.74 -0.16 -31.33
CA ILE A 189 6.87 0.76 -31.49
C ILE A 189 6.78 1.48 -32.84
N SER A 190 6.36 0.78 -33.89
CA SER A 190 6.20 1.36 -35.22
C SER A 190 5.03 2.33 -35.34
N SER A 191 4.03 2.23 -34.44
CA SER A 191 2.80 3.02 -34.49
C SER A 191 2.71 4.13 -33.43
N VAL A 192 3.59 4.15 -32.42
CA VAL A 192 3.51 5.08 -31.27
C VAL A 192 4.86 5.76 -31.03
N ASP A 193 4.89 7.09 -31.15
CA ASP A 193 6.03 7.91 -30.71
C ASP A 193 5.82 8.41 -29.27
N LEU A 194 6.55 7.79 -28.35
CA LEU A 194 6.56 8.16 -26.94
C LEU A 194 7.05 9.60 -26.68
N LYS A 195 7.62 10.31 -27.65
CA LYS A 195 7.99 11.73 -27.48
C LYS A 195 6.82 12.69 -27.65
N GLU A 196 5.82 12.35 -28.48
CA GLU A 196 4.66 13.22 -28.75
C GLU A 196 3.52 12.98 -27.76
N ASP A 197 3.38 11.75 -27.26
CA ASP A 197 2.25 11.33 -26.40
C ASP A 197 2.45 11.59 -24.88
N VAL A 198 3.52 12.26 -24.47
CA VAL A 198 3.79 12.61 -23.07
C VAL A 198 3.52 14.11 -22.87
N VAL A 199 2.24 14.51 -23.04
CA VAL A 199 1.70 15.82 -22.63
C VAL A 199 0.61 15.61 -21.59
#